data_AF-A0A4R4FAY7-F1
#
_entry.id   AF-A0A4R4FAY7-F1
#
_cell.length_a   1.000
_cell.length_b   1.000
_cell.length_c   1.000
_cell.angle_alpha   90.00
_cell.angle_beta   90.00
_cell.angle_gamma   90.00
#
_symmetry.space_group_name_H-M   'P 1'
#
loop_
_entity.id
_entity.type
_entity.pdbx_description
1 polymer ?
#
loop_
_entity_poly.entity_id
_entity_poly.type
_entity_poly.pdbx_seq_one_letter_code
_entity_poly.pdbx_strand_id
1 'polypeptide(L)'
;MKKLFEKHFERTWLVIFLIMFVIIMIPFPFFYSETYIPAIGGIPSYIFGWFVHTAITFALIIVYYRMCMKRKEYHVYDEKNEEVTEGGEE
;
A
#
# COMPACT_ATOMS: atom_id res chain seq x y z
N MET A 1 -8.93 8.45 15.21
CA MET A 1 -8.01 7.98 14.13
C MET A 1 -6.90 8.98 13.81
N LYS A 2 -7.18 10.29 13.63
CA LYS A 2 -6.12 11.29 13.30
C LYS A 2 -4.92 11.29 14.27
N LYS A 3 -5.15 11.28 15.59
CA LYS A 3 -4.09 11.20 16.61
C LYS A 3 -3.23 9.93 16.56
N LEU A 4 -3.78 8.81 16.09
CA LEU A 4 -3.03 7.53 15.99
C LEU A 4 -2.00 7.63 14.86
N PHE A 5 -2.43 8.15 13.71
CA PHE A 5 -1.56 8.38 12.56
C PHE A 5 -0.55 9.50 12.81
N GLU A 6 -0.87 10.55 13.58
CA GLU A 6 0.10 11.60 13.91
C GLU A 6 1.28 11.07 14.74
N LYS A 7 1.00 10.28 15.79
CA LYS A 7 2.04 9.81 16.74
C LYS A 7 2.73 8.51 16.34
N HIS A 8 2.06 7.64 15.60
CA HIS A 8 2.56 6.31 15.23
C HIS A 8 2.27 5.98 13.76
N PHE A 9 2.58 6.90 12.87
CA PHE A 9 2.28 6.78 11.43
C PHE A 9 2.81 5.47 10.85
N GLU A 10 4.12 5.25 10.95
CA GLU A 10 4.81 4.10 10.38
C GLU A 10 4.31 2.80 10.99
N ARG A 11 4.18 2.74 12.33
CA ARG A 11 3.69 1.55 13.01
C ARG A 11 2.25 1.20 12.63
N THR A 12 1.40 2.21 12.42
CA THR A 12 0.00 1.99 12.02
C THR A 12 -0.07 1.44 10.60
N TRP A 13 0.66 2.02 9.65
CA TRP A 13 0.71 1.54 8.27
C TRP A 13 1.38 0.18 8.15
N LEU A 14 2.46 -0.07 8.90
CA LEU A 14 3.10 -1.38 9.00
C LEU A 14 2.09 -2.44 9.45
N VAL A 15 1.32 -2.18 10.51
CA VAL A 15 0.30 -3.13 10.99
C VAL A 15 -0.77 -3.37 9.92
N ILE A 16 -1.22 -2.34 9.21
CA ILE A 16 -2.19 -2.49 8.13
C ILE A 16 -1.64 -3.40 7.02
N PHE A 17 -0.45 -3.13 6.50
CA PHE A 17 0.16 -3.94 5.45
C PHE A 17 0.49 -5.36 5.92
N LEU A 18 0.89 -5.53 7.18
CA LEU A 18 1.14 -6.84 7.78
C LEU A 18 -0.14 -7.65 7.89
N ILE A 19 -1.28 -7.04 8.26
CA ILE A 19 -2.58 -7.72 8.25
C ILE A 19 -2.95 -8.17 6.84
N MET A 20 -2.76 -7.31 5.83
CA MET A 20 -3.01 -7.70 4.43
C MET A 20 -2.14 -8.88 4.00
N PHE A 21 -0.87 -8.88 4.40
CA PHE A 21 0.05 -9.98 4.14
C PHE A 21 -0.36 -11.27 4.85
N VAL A 22 -0.83 -11.21 6.10
CA VAL A 22 -1.34 -12.39 6.81
C VAL A 22 -2.61 -12.93 6.13
N ILE A 23 -3.48 -12.06 5.63
CA ILE A 23 -4.72 -12.46 4.95
C ILE A 23 -4.44 -13.33 3.72
N ILE A 24 -3.40 -13.04 2.93
CA ILE A 24 -3.03 -13.88 1.77
C ILE A 24 -2.33 -15.18 2.13
N MET A 25 -1.68 -15.22 3.29
CA MET A 25 -0.99 -16.43 3.75
C MET A 25 -1.97 -17.51 4.22
N ILE A 26 -3.20 -17.13 4.56
CA ILE A 26 -4.25 -18.10 4.88
C ILE A 26 -4.70 -18.75 3.57
N PRO A 27 -4.70 -20.10 3.47
CA PRO A 27 -5.04 -20.83 2.24
C PRO A 27 -6.54 -20.84 2.00
N PHE A 28 -7.15 -19.66 1.92
CA PHE A 28 -8.54 -19.53 1.54
C PHE A 28 -8.71 -19.90 0.06
N PRO A 29 -9.82 -20.54 -0.32
CA PRO A 29 -10.08 -21.00 -1.68
C PRO A 29 -10.05 -19.88 -2.75
N PHE A 30 -10.18 -18.62 -2.32
CA PHE A 30 -10.09 -17.43 -3.17
C PHE A 30 -8.67 -16.83 -3.28
N PHE A 31 -7.68 -17.35 -2.55
CA PHE A 31 -6.26 -17.02 -2.74
C PHE A 31 -5.44 -18.21 -3.24
N TYR A 32 -5.82 -19.41 -2.83
CA TYR A 32 -5.16 -20.66 -3.19
C TYR A 32 -6.19 -21.78 -3.35
N SER A 33 -6.11 -22.52 -4.45
CA SER A 33 -6.96 -23.68 -4.70
C SER A 33 -6.15 -24.76 -5.41
N GLU A 34 -6.11 -25.97 -4.85
CA GLU A 34 -5.50 -27.14 -5.51
C GLU A 34 -6.36 -27.69 -6.63
N THR A 35 -7.68 -27.50 -6.52
CA THR A 35 -8.66 -27.90 -7.52
C THR A 35 -9.21 -26.67 -8.22
N TYR A 36 -9.46 -26.79 -9.52
CA TYR A 36 -10.13 -25.74 -10.27
C TYR A 36 -11.57 -25.54 -9.74
N ILE A 37 -11.82 -24.37 -9.17
CA ILE A 37 -13.15 -23.94 -8.71
C ILE A 37 -13.63 -22.85 -9.70
N PRO A 38 -14.56 -23.16 -10.61
CA PRO A 38 -15.06 -22.19 -11.57
C PRO A 38 -15.89 -21.11 -10.87
N ALA A 39 -15.68 -19.86 -11.27
CA ALA A 39 -16.52 -18.72 -10.92
C ALA A 39 -17.19 -18.16 -12.19
N ILE A 40 -17.52 -16.86 -12.19
CA ILE A 40 -18.24 -16.20 -13.30
C ILE A 40 -17.45 -16.37 -14.60
N GLY A 41 -18.13 -16.87 -15.64
CA GLY A 41 -17.53 -17.08 -16.96
C GLY A 41 -16.50 -18.21 -17.04
N GLY A 42 -16.45 -19.12 -16.06
CA GLY A 42 -15.44 -20.18 -16.01
C GLY A 42 -14.04 -19.69 -15.62
N ILE A 43 -13.92 -18.48 -15.09
CA ILE A 43 -12.66 -17.97 -14.56
C ILE A 43 -12.40 -18.66 -13.21
N PRO A 44 -11.17 -19.16 -12.93
CA PRO A 44 -10.85 -19.70 -11.62
C PRO A 44 -11.15 -18.70 -10.50
N SER A 45 -11.84 -19.15 -9.45
CA SER A 45 -12.32 -18.27 -8.37
C SER A 45 -11.20 -17.46 -7.69
N TYR A 46 -10.00 -18.02 -7.55
CA TYR A 46 -8.87 -17.32 -6.93
C TYR A 46 -8.45 -16.04 -7.67
N ILE A 47 -8.69 -15.94 -8.98
CA ILE A 47 -8.39 -14.73 -9.76
C ILE A 47 -9.14 -13.52 -9.21
N PHE A 48 -10.39 -13.71 -8.79
CA PHE A 48 -11.19 -12.63 -8.21
C PHE A 48 -10.66 -12.21 -6.84
N GLY A 49 -10.27 -13.15 -5.99
CA GLY A 49 -9.68 -12.84 -4.69
C GLY A 49 -8.37 -12.08 -4.82
N TRP A 50 -7.48 -12.51 -5.73
CA TRP A 50 -6.25 -11.79 -6.05
C TRP A 50 -6.51 -10.40 -6.65
N PHE A 51 -7.51 -10.26 -7.52
CA PHE A 51 -7.86 -8.97 -8.12
C PHE A 51 -8.40 -7.98 -7.07
N VAL A 52 -9.33 -8.41 -6.22
CA VAL A 52 -9.89 -7.59 -5.15
C VAL A 52 -8.80 -7.17 -4.17
N HIS A 53 -7.97 -8.12 -3.73
CA HIS A 53 -6.87 -7.80 -2.83
C HIS A 53 -5.91 -6.80 -3.46
N THR A 54 -5.52 -7.02 -4.71
CA THR A 54 -4.63 -6.11 -5.45
C THR A 54 -5.21 -4.70 -5.52
N ALA A 55 -6.51 -4.56 -5.85
CA ALA A 55 -7.19 -3.27 -5.90
C ALA A 55 -7.16 -2.55 -4.53
N ILE A 56 -7.42 -3.28 -3.44
CA ILE A 56 -7.36 -2.75 -2.07
C ILE A 56 -5.92 -2.33 -1.73
N THR A 57 -4.92 -3.15 -2.07
CA THR A 57 -3.50 -2.85 -1.83
C THR A 57 -3.09 -1.57 -2.54
N PHE A 58 -3.44 -1.42 -3.83
CA PHE A 58 -3.15 -0.20 -4.58
C PHE A 58 -3.83 1.03 -3.96
N ALA A 59 -5.10 0.92 -3.58
CA ALA A 59 -5.80 2.02 -2.92
C ALA A 59 -5.10 2.43 -1.62
N LEU A 60 -4.67 1.46 -0.80
CA LEU A 60 -3.96 1.73 0.45
C LEU A 60 -2.57 2.34 0.21
N ILE A 61 -1.83 1.89 -0.81
CA ILE A 61 -0.55 2.49 -1.22
C ILE A 61 -0.76 3.95 -1.64
N ILE A 62 -1.79 4.25 -2.42
CA ILE A 62 -2.10 5.63 -2.84
C ILE A 62 -2.43 6.50 -1.61
N VAL A 63 -3.24 5.99 -0.68
CA VAL A 63 -3.58 6.71 0.55
C VAL A 63 -2.34 6.92 1.42
N TYR A 64 -1.51 5.89 1.58
CA TYR A 64 -0.23 5.96 2.29
C TYR A 64 0.68 7.04 1.70
N TYR A 65 0.89 6.99 0.39
CA TYR A 65 1.68 7.96 -0.36
C TYR A 65 1.18 9.40 -0.14
N ARG A 66 -0.12 9.64 -0.30
CA ARG A 66 -0.73 10.97 -0.08
C ARG A 66 -0.58 11.46 1.35
N MET A 67 -0.45 10.58 2.33
CA MET A 67 -0.18 10.96 3.72
C MET A 67 1.31 11.22 3.97
N CYS A 68 2.21 10.45 3.35
CA CYS A 68 3.65 10.69 3.40
C CYS A 68 4.00 12.08 2.84
N MET A 69 3.46 12.45 1.68
CA MET A 69 3.69 13.76 1.04
C MET A 69 3.15 14.97 1.82
N LYS A 70 2.48 14.77 2.96
CA LYS A 70 2.04 15.86 3.86
C LYS A 70 3.00 16.07 5.03
N ARG A 71 3.99 15.20 5.20
CA ARG A 71 4.89 15.18 6.36
C ARG A 71 6.25 15.71 5.96
N LYS A 72 6.61 16.85 6.55
CA LYS A 72 7.90 17.53 6.31
C LYS A 72 9.11 16.64 6.57
N GLU A 73 9.01 15.69 7.51
CA GLU A 73 10.08 14.72 7.80
C GLU A 73 10.53 13.88 6.59
N TYR A 74 9.72 13.75 5.54
CA TYR A 74 10.07 13.01 4.32
C TYR A 74 10.54 13.88 3.15
N HIS A 75 10.60 15.20 3.32
CA HIS A 75 10.98 16.18 2.27
C HIS A 75 12.40 16.74 2.42
N VAL A 76 13.25 16.12 3.24
CA VAL A 76 14.62 16.60 3.55
C VAL A 76 15.49 16.79 2.29
N TYR A 77 15.25 16.02 1.24
CA TYR A 77 15.99 16.13 -0.02
C TYR A 77 15.34 17.09 -1.03
N ASP A 78 14.08 17.49 -0.83
CA ASP A 78 13.41 18.45 -1.70
C ASP A 78 14.00 19.85 -1.47
N GLU A 79 14.21 20.24 -0.20
CA GLU A 79 14.82 21.52 0.18
C GLU A 79 16.28 21.66 -0.31
N LYS A 80 17.04 20.57 -0.30
CA LYS A 80 18.46 20.57 -0.73
C LYS A 80 18.64 20.71 -2.24
N ASN A 81 17.65 20.29 -3.03
CA ASN A 81 17.69 20.44 -4.49
C ASN A 81 17.41 21.90 -4.90
N GLU A 82 16.60 22.64 -4.15
CA GLU A 82 16.33 24.06 -4.37
C GLU A 82 17.59 24.92 -4.14
N GLU A 83 18.34 24.68 -3.06
CA GLU A 83 19.62 25.40 -2.80
C GLU A 83 20.69 25.16 -3.87
N VAL A 84 20.72 23.97 -4.48
CA VAL A 84 21.66 23.64 -5.57
C VAL A 84 21.22 24.23 -6.91
N THR A 85 19.92 24.45 -7.12
CA THR A 85 19.43 25.12 -8.34
C THR A 85 19.56 26.64 -8.25
N GLU A 86 19.42 27.24 -7.07
CA GLU A 86 19.62 28.68 -6.87
C GLU A 86 21.11 29.08 -6.79
N GLY A 87 22.01 28.19 -6.38
CA GLY A 87 23.45 28.43 -6.33
C GLY A 87 24.25 28.04 -7.58
N GLY A 88 23.57 27.59 -8.65
CA GLY A 88 24.17 27.14 -9.92
C GLY A 88 24.06 28.14 -11.08
N GLU A 89 23.41 29.28 -10.85
CA GLU A 89 23.35 30.43 -11.78
C GLU A 89 24.25 31.57 -11.26
N GLU A 90 25.56 31.34 -11.15
CA GLU A 90 26.57 32.41 -11.10
C GLU A 90 27.65 32.21 -12.18
#